data_AF-A0A1M5W4N7-F1
#
_entry.id   AF-A0A1M5W4N7-F1
#
_cell.length_a   1.000
_cell.length_b   1.000
_cell.length_c   1.000
_cell.angle_alpha   90.00
_cell.angle_beta   90.00
_cell.angle_gamma   90.00
#
_symmetry.space_group_name_H-M   'P 1'
#
loop_
_entity.id
_entity.type
_entity.pdbx_description
1 polymer ?
#
loop_
_entity_poly.entity_id
_entity_poly.type
_entity_poly.pdbx_seq_one_letter_code
_entity_poly.pdbx_strand_id
1 'polypeptide(L)'
;MKMYIIVKDDIPDKLVPVITAHASLACYKKYESNEDMIKWINGIFKKVVCIANDIEFDRLKNETDFVLLTESYLDNKEVCLAFCPREIYSKKFQFLKMWTPQNISNGKSSL
;
A
#
# COMPACT_ATOMS: atom_id res chain seq x y z
N MET A 1 13.61 7.16 4.20
CA MET A 1 12.94 5.83 4.23
C MET A 1 11.41 5.93 4.26
N LYS A 2 10.70 5.05 3.52
CA LYS A 2 9.22 4.95 3.52
C LYS A 2 8.76 3.56 3.08
N MET A 3 7.59 3.14 3.54
CA MET A 3 6.87 1.95 3.04
C MET A 3 5.89 2.38 1.94
N TYR A 4 5.96 1.75 0.77
CA TYR A 4 4.93 1.90 -0.26
C TYR A 4 3.87 0.82 -0.11
N ILE A 5 2.61 1.24 -0.18
CA ILE A 5 1.44 0.37 -0.17
C ILE A 5 0.65 0.68 -1.44
N ILE A 6 0.56 -0.29 -2.34
CA ILE A 6 -0.02 -0.12 -3.68
C ILE A 6 -1.34 -0.88 -3.70
N VAL A 7 -2.44 -0.14 -3.84
CA VAL A 7 -3.80 -0.69 -3.86
C VAL A 7 -4.29 -0.71 -5.29
N LYS A 8 -5.01 -1.77 -5.68
CA LYS A 8 -5.66 -1.78 -7.01
C LYS A 8 -6.70 -0.66 -7.10
N ASP A 9 -6.81 -0.03 -8.26
CA ASP A 9 -7.70 1.12 -8.49
C ASP A 9 -9.20 0.77 -8.44
N ASP A 10 -9.53 -0.51 -8.52
CA ASP A 10 -10.89 -1.05 -8.44
C ASP A 10 -11.32 -1.47 -7.02
N ILE A 11 -10.50 -1.18 -6.00
CA ILE A 11 -10.84 -1.48 -4.60
C ILE A 11 -11.78 -0.39 -4.04
N PRO A 12 -12.92 -0.76 -3.42
CA PRO A 12 -13.83 0.20 -2.81
C PRO A 12 -13.14 1.07 -1.75
N ASP A 13 -13.32 2.39 -1.83
CA ASP A 13 -12.73 3.38 -0.91
C ASP A 13 -12.88 3.00 0.58
N LYS A 14 -14.05 2.48 0.95
CA LYS A 14 -14.36 2.05 2.33
C LYS A 14 -13.45 0.94 2.86
N LEU A 15 -12.84 0.14 1.97
CA LEU A 15 -11.95 -0.97 2.34
C LEU A 15 -10.48 -0.53 2.37
N VAL A 16 -10.11 0.52 1.64
CA VAL A 16 -8.70 0.97 1.51
C VAL A 16 -8.04 1.21 2.88
N PRO A 17 -8.65 1.89 3.87
CA PRO A 17 -8.04 2.06 5.19
C PRO A 17 -7.71 0.75 5.91
N VAL A 18 -8.63 -0.22 5.87
CA VAL A 18 -8.45 -1.52 6.54
C VAL A 18 -7.40 -2.36 5.82
N ILE A 19 -7.46 -2.42 4.49
CA ILE A 19 -6.47 -3.12 3.66
C ILE A 19 -5.07 -2.55 3.90
N THR A 20 -4.91 -1.22 3.92
CA THR A 20 -3.60 -0.60 4.13
C THR A 20 -3.06 -0.80 5.55
N ALA A 21 -3.94 -0.86 6.56
CA ALA A 21 -3.55 -1.23 7.93
C ALA A 21 -3.01 -2.67 7.97
N HIS A 22 -3.77 -3.64 7.45
CA HIS A 22 -3.35 -5.04 7.37
C HIS A 22 -2.06 -5.20 6.57
N ALA A 23 -1.94 -4.49 5.44
CA ALA A 23 -0.76 -4.49 4.58
C ALA A 23 0.51 -4.12 5.34
N SER A 24 0.45 -3.04 6.13
CA SER A 24 1.61 -2.61 6.92
C SER A 24 2.01 -3.62 8.00
N LEU A 25 1.03 -4.24 8.68
CA LEU A 25 1.28 -5.23 9.71
C LEU A 25 1.83 -6.54 9.13
N ALA A 26 1.24 -7.03 8.03
CA ALA A 26 1.72 -8.22 7.33
C ALA A 26 3.15 -8.04 6.80
N CYS A 27 3.44 -6.85 6.26
CA CYS A 27 4.79 -6.49 5.81
C CYS A 27 5.78 -6.43 6.98
N TYR A 28 5.41 -5.77 8.08
CA TYR A 28 6.21 -5.79 9.31
C TYR A 28 6.52 -7.22 9.76
N LYS A 29 5.51 -8.07 9.90
CA LYS A 29 5.69 -9.46 10.35
C LYS A 29 6.60 -10.27 9.43
N LYS A 30 6.53 -10.08 8.10
CA LYS A 30 7.39 -10.80 7.16
C LYS A 30 8.85 -10.35 7.22
N TYR A 31 9.09 -9.08 7.50
CA TYR A 31 10.43 -8.47 7.46
C TYR A 31 10.87 -7.93 8.83
N GLU A 32 10.40 -8.50 9.94
CA GLU A 32 10.64 -7.96 11.29
C GLU A 32 12.13 -7.88 11.67
N SER A 33 12.95 -8.76 11.10
CA SER A 33 14.40 -8.80 11.27
C SER A 33 15.19 -8.00 10.23
N ASN A 34 14.53 -7.40 9.24
CA ASN A 34 15.19 -6.60 8.22
C ASN A 34 15.66 -5.25 8.81
N GLU A 35 16.90 -4.85 8.53
CA GLU A 35 17.46 -3.60 9.08
C GLU A 35 16.66 -2.35 8.69
N ASP A 36 16.19 -2.26 7.45
CA ASP A 36 15.41 -1.11 7.00
C ASP A 36 14.01 -1.14 7.62
N MET A 37 13.41 -2.31 7.84
CA MET A 37 12.18 -2.43 8.63
C MET A 37 12.38 -1.91 10.06
N ILE A 38 13.47 -2.34 10.73
CA ILE A 38 13.82 -1.91 12.09
C ILE A 38 14.07 -0.40 12.15
N LYS A 39 14.81 0.16 11.19
CA LYS A 39 15.03 1.62 11.09
C LYS A 39 13.72 2.37 10.86
N TRP A 40 12.85 1.84 10.00
CA TRP A 40 11.59 2.49 9.64
C TRP A 40 10.57 2.49 10.80
N ILE A 41 10.41 1.37 11.52
CA ILE A 41 9.47 1.26 12.64
C ILE A 41 9.88 2.13 13.84
N ASN A 42 11.19 2.28 14.08
CA ASN A 42 11.74 3.14 15.13
C ASN A 42 11.94 4.60 14.69
N GLY A 43 11.61 4.93 13.45
CA GLY A 43 11.73 6.27 12.88
C GLY A 43 10.38 6.95 12.68
N ILE A 44 10.26 7.74 11.61
CA ILE A 44 9.01 8.45 11.27
C ILE A 44 7.86 7.53 10.84
N PHE A 45 8.11 6.23 10.67
CA PHE A 45 7.11 5.22 10.31
C PHE A 45 6.24 5.57 9.09
N LYS A 46 6.83 6.33 8.14
CA LYS A 46 6.14 6.94 6.99
C LYS A 46 5.65 5.89 6.00
N LYS A 47 4.37 5.97 5.66
CA LYS A 47 3.72 5.18 4.61
C LYS A 47 3.31 6.08 3.46
N VAL A 48 3.35 5.54 2.25
CA VAL A 48 2.80 6.18 1.06
C VAL A 48 1.85 5.19 0.41
N VAL A 49 0.57 5.58 0.33
CA VAL A 49 -0.46 4.77 -0.30
C VAL A 49 -0.64 5.26 -1.73
N CYS A 50 -0.51 4.35 -2.69
CA CYS A 50 -0.66 4.62 -4.11
C CYS A 50 -1.74 3.73 -4.72
N ILE A 51 -2.22 4.13 -5.88
CA ILE A 51 -3.10 3.33 -6.73
C ILE A 51 -2.38 2.86 -7.97
N ALA A 52 -2.77 1.67 -8.44
CA ALA A 52 -2.32 1.08 -9.68
C ALA A 52 -3.47 0.35 -10.36
N ASN A 53 -3.54 0.41 -11.68
CA ASN A 53 -4.39 -0.52 -12.44
C ASN A 53 -3.77 -1.93 -12.45
N ASP A 54 -4.49 -2.91 -13.00
CA ASP A 54 -4.03 -4.31 -13.11
C ASP A 54 -2.63 -4.46 -13.72
N ILE A 55 -2.36 -3.77 -14.83
CA ILE A 55 -1.11 -3.88 -15.57
C ILE A 55 0.07 -3.33 -14.74
N GLU A 56 -0.13 -2.18 -14.10
CA GLU A 56 0.87 -1.57 -13.22
C GLU A 56 1.11 -2.42 -11.97
N PHE A 57 0.04 -2.94 -11.36
CA PHE A 57 0.08 -3.79 -10.19
C PHE A 57 0.89 -5.07 -10.46
N ASP A 58 0.62 -5.75 -11.57
CA ASP A 58 1.37 -6.95 -11.95
C ASP A 58 2.84 -6.66 -12.24
N ARG A 59 3.16 -5.53 -12.88
CA ARG A 59 4.55 -5.13 -13.12
C ARG A 59 5.32 -4.88 -11.83
N LEU A 60 4.65 -4.42 -10.78
CA LEU A 60 5.25 -4.16 -9.47
C LEU A 60 5.59 -5.45 -8.71
N LYS A 61 5.00 -6.59 -9.07
CA LYS A 61 5.38 -7.90 -8.50
C LYS A 61 6.79 -8.36 -8.91
N ASN A 62 7.41 -7.71 -9.88
CA ASN A 62 8.81 -7.94 -10.26
C ASN A 62 9.82 -7.25 -9.33
N GLU A 63 9.36 -6.42 -8.41
CA GLU A 63 10.21 -5.80 -7.38
C GLU A 63 10.45 -6.77 -6.22
N THR A 64 11.51 -6.53 -5.45
CA THR A 64 11.85 -7.38 -4.31
C THR A 64 11.13 -6.96 -3.04
N ASP A 65 11.13 -7.87 -2.05
CA ASP A 65 10.76 -7.61 -0.67
C ASP A 65 9.38 -6.96 -0.51
N PHE A 66 8.35 -7.64 -1.00
CA PHE A 66 6.95 -7.25 -0.83
C PHE A 66 6.11 -8.34 -0.17
N VAL A 67 4.90 -7.94 0.24
CA VAL A 67 3.80 -8.82 0.64
C VAL A 67 2.63 -8.54 -0.29
N LEU A 68 2.05 -9.59 -0.84
CA LEU A 68 0.77 -9.55 -1.55
C LEU A 68 -0.35 -9.85 -0.56
N LEU A 69 -1.40 -9.02 -0.58
CA LEU A 69 -2.60 -9.21 0.21
C LEU A 69 -3.78 -9.55 -0.68
N THR A 70 -4.59 -10.48 -0.19
CA THR A 70 -5.88 -10.86 -0.77
C THR A 70 -7.01 -10.51 0.19
N GLU A 71 -8.20 -10.23 -0.34
CA GLU A 71 -9.39 -9.94 0.47
C GLU A 71 -10.49 -10.98 0.21
N SER A 72 -10.83 -11.74 1.25
CA SER A 72 -11.87 -12.79 1.23
C SER A 72 -13.26 -12.24 0.91
N TYR A 73 -13.59 -11.03 1.37
CA TYR A 73 -14.85 -10.36 1.06
C TYR A 73 -15.00 -10.04 -0.45
N LEU A 74 -13.88 -10.05 -1.18
CA LEU A 74 -13.81 -9.87 -2.62
C LEU A 74 -13.37 -11.18 -3.32
N ASP A 75 -13.87 -12.32 -2.86
CA ASP A 75 -13.58 -13.64 -3.45
C ASP A 75 -12.08 -14.00 -3.51
N ASN A 76 -11.33 -13.64 -2.45
CA ASN A 76 -9.87 -13.80 -2.34
C ASN A 76 -9.08 -13.05 -3.42
N LYS A 77 -9.66 -12.00 -4.00
CA LYS A 77 -8.99 -11.13 -4.96
C LYS A 77 -7.73 -10.52 -4.35
N GLU A 78 -6.66 -10.46 -5.14
CA GLU A 78 -5.48 -9.64 -4.82
C GLU A 78 -5.87 -8.17 -4.75
N VAL A 79 -5.60 -7.52 -3.62
CA VAL A 79 -6.05 -6.12 -3.38
C VAL A 79 -4.91 -5.14 -3.23
N CYS A 80 -3.76 -5.59 -2.75
CA CYS A 80 -2.68 -4.69 -2.36
C CYS A 80 -1.31 -5.36 -2.35
N LEU A 81 -0.27 -4.59 -2.69
CA LEU A 81 1.14 -4.90 -2.45
C LEU A 81 1.70 -3.98 -1.38
N ALA A 82 2.37 -4.53 -0.37
CA ALA A 82 3.11 -3.78 0.64
C ALA A 82 4.60 -4.02 0.45
N PHE A 83 5.38 -2.97 0.20
CA PHE A 83 6.83 -3.08 0.01
C PHE A 83 7.57 -2.83 1.31
N CYS A 84 8.53 -3.69 1.64
CA CYS A 84 9.45 -3.48 2.76
C CYS A 84 10.07 -2.08 2.61
N PRO A 85 10.01 -1.25 3.67
CA PRO A 85 10.56 0.09 3.63
C PRO A 85 12.04 0.02 3.27
N ARG A 86 12.48 0.98 2.45
CA ARG A 86 13.88 1.14 2.05
C ARG A 86 14.15 2.60 1.72
N GLU A 87 15.42 2.96 1.64
CA GLU A 87 15.83 4.33 1.33
C GLU A 87 15.66 4.63 -0.17
N ILE A 88 16.09 3.70 -1.02
CA ILE A 88 16.08 3.84 -2.47
C ILE A 88 15.12 2.81 -3.08
N TYR A 89 14.11 3.32 -3.77
CA TYR A 89 13.22 2.53 -4.61
C TYR A 89 13.58 2.70 -6.08
N SER A 90 13.19 1.74 -6.92
CA SER A 90 13.32 1.90 -8.37
C SER A 90 12.54 3.12 -8.86
N LYS A 91 13.01 3.75 -9.95
CA LYS A 91 12.46 5.02 -10.47
C LYS A 91 10.95 4.96 -10.73
N LYS A 92 10.38 3.80 -11.01
CA LYS A 92 8.92 3.65 -11.24
C LYS A 92 8.08 4.12 -10.04
N PHE A 93 8.57 3.97 -8.80
CA PHE A 93 7.83 4.35 -7.59
C PHE A 93 7.59 5.86 -7.47
N GLN A 94 8.39 6.69 -8.14
CA GLN A 94 8.22 8.14 -8.14
C GLN A 94 7.06 8.61 -9.02
N PHE A 95 6.61 7.77 -9.96
CA PHE A 95 5.53 8.07 -10.90
C PHE A 95 4.19 7.46 -10.48
N LEU A 96 4.16 6.72 -9.37
CA LEU A 96 2.92 6.16 -8.85
C LEU A 96 1.98 7.26 -8.37
N LYS A 97 0.72 7.17 -8.78
CA LYS A 97 -0.33 8.08 -8.35
C LYS A 97 -0.67 7.79 -6.88
N MET A 98 -0.62 8.81 -6.03
CA MET A 98 -1.06 8.66 -4.63
C MET A 98 -2.56 8.38 -4.59
N TRP A 99 -2.97 7.48 -3.69
CA TRP A 99 -4.39 7.25 -3.44
C TRP A 99 -4.99 8.48 -2.74
N THR A 100 -6.17 8.86 -3.19
CA THR A 100 -7.04 9.85 -2.54
C THR A 100 -8.44 9.25 -2.48
N PRO A 101 -9.22 9.50 -1.42
CA PRO A 101 -10.61 9.07 -1.39
C PRO A 101 -11.36 9.66 -2.59
N GLN A 102 -11.96 8.81 -3.43
CA GLN A 102 -12.59 9.23 -4.69
C GLN A 102 -14.02 9.76 -4.46
N ASN A 103 -14.67 9.34 -3.37
CA ASN A 103 -16.05 9.69 -3.04
C ASN A 103 -16.21 10.56 -1.78
N ILE A 104 -15.39 11.59 -1.60
CA ILE A 104 -15.79 12.69 -0.71
C ILE A 104 -16.83 13.50 -1.49
N SER A 105 -18.09 13.07 -1.47
CA SER A 105 -19.19 13.97 -1.81
C SER A 105 -18.96 15.25 -1.01
N ASN A 106 -18.89 16.40 -1.68
CA ASN A 106 -18.87 17.72 -1.05
C ASN A 106 -20.02 17.81 -0.05
N GLY A 107 -19.73 17.44 1.20
CA GLY A 107 -20.65 17.52 2.30
C GLY A 107 -20.84 18.99 2.62
N LYS A 108 -21.75 19.64 1.91
CA LYS A 108 -22.54 20.69 2.53
C LYS A 108 -23.28 20.00 3.67
N SER A 109 -22.66 20.04 4.84
CA SER A 109 -23.30 19.85 6.13
C SER A 109 -24.46 20.85 6.19
N SER A 110 -25.66 20.40 5.89
CA SER A 110 -26.88 21.05 6.36
C SER A 110 -27.10 20.63 7.81
N LEU A 111 -26.41 21.34 8.69
CA LEU A 111 -26.81 21.57 10.08
C LEU A 111 -26.79 23.08 10.31
#